data_AF-A0A2M7N0H3-F1
#
_entry.id   AF-A0A2M7N0H3-F1
#
_cell.length_a   1.000
_cell.length_b   1.000
_cell.length_c   1.000
_cell.angle_alpha   90.00
_cell.angle_beta   90.00
_cell.angle_gamma   90.00
#
_symmetry.space_group_name_H-M   'P 1'
#
loop_
_entity.id
_entity.type
_entity.pdbx_description
1 polymer ?
#
loop_
_entity_poly.entity_id
_entity_poly.type
_entity_poly.pdbx_seq_one_letter_code
_entity_poly.pdbx_strand_id
1 'polypeptide(L)'
;MDKKKRKIIQKKGKHYSETERHSIIREMLKNNWTKQYAWELYTGEPEERGQLMRWMRKLGYVKEIKHKKFNFGPKIKIMRKKEPIESGGEESFEVLQLKKRITELEQQLKDAEMKAIAYSTMVDIAEKEFNIPIKKKFNTKPSQK
;
A
#
# COMPACT_ATOMS: atom_id res chain seq x y z
N MET A 1 14.48 18.38 29.41
CA MET A 1 13.73 17.35 30.19
C MET A 1 14.74 16.33 30.69
N ASP A 2 15.44 16.66 31.77
CA ASP A 2 16.46 15.81 32.37
C ASP A 2 15.82 14.58 33.02
N LYS A 3 15.90 13.45 32.33
CA LYS A 3 15.52 12.15 32.88
C LYS A 3 16.61 11.72 33.86
N LYS A 4 16.55 12.24 35.08
CA LYS A 4 17.38 11.82 36.22
C LYS A 4 17.13 10.32 36.45
N LYS A 5 17.99 9.46 35.89
CA LYS A 5 17.90 7.99 35.92
C LYS A 5 18.08 7.48 37.35
N ARG A 6 17.01 7.51 38.15
CA ARG A 6 16.94 6.73 39.40
C ARG A 6 16.79 5.27 38.98
N LYS A 7 17.91 4.54 38.91
CA LYS A 7 17.96 3.11 38.59
C LYS A 7 17.32 2.33 39.72
N ILE A 8 16.03 2.04 39.60
CA ILE A 8 15.32 1.18 40.53
C ILE A 8 15.58 -0.24 40.04
N ILE A 9 16.62 -0.86 40.59
CA ILE A 9 16.99 -2.27 40.43
C ILE A 9 17.61 -2.59 39.06
N GLN A 10 18.93 -2.84 39.02
CA GLN A 10 19.59 -3.49 37.88
C GLN A 10 19.88 -4.95 38.24
N LYS A 11 18.97 -5.87 37.93
CA LYS A 11 19.22 -7.31 38.12
C LYS A 11 19.73 -7.93 36.81
N LYS A 12 21.04 -8.20 36.75
CA LYS A 12 21.68 -9.02 35.69
C LYS A 12 21.47 -10.53 35.89
N GLY A 13 20.32 -10.94 36.44
CA GLY A 13 20.01 -12.32 36.83
C GLY A 13 18.69 -12.79 36.22
N LYS A 14 18.74 -13.96 35.56
CA LYS A 14 17.75 -14.48 34.59
C LYS A 14 16.28 -14.58 35.06
N HIS A 15 15.94 -14.37 36.34
CA HIS A 15 14.59 -14.57 36.87
C HIS A 15 14.15 -13.49 37.87
N TYR A 16 13.06 -12.78 37.54
CA TYR A 16 12.31 -11.91 38.46
C TYR A 16 11.34 -12.73 39.29
N SER A 17 11.23 -12.44 40.59
CA SER A 17 10.21 -13.07 41.44
C SER A 17 8.80 -12.62 41.02
N GLU A 18 7.77 -13.37 41.39
CA GLU A 18 6.40 -13.00 41.06
C GLU A 18 6.00 -11.65 41.68
N THR A 19 6.43 -11.38 42.91
CA THR A 19 6.19 -10.10 43.61
C THR A 19 6.88 -8.93 42.91
N GLU A 20 8.10 -9.12 42.42
CA GLU A 20 8.82 -8.12 41.62
C GLU A 20 8.11 -7.82 40.31
N ARG A 21 7.63 -8.85 39.60
CA ARG A 21 6.86 -8.67 38.37
C ARG A 21 5.58 -7.85 38.61
N HIS A 22 4.85 -8.13 39.70
CA HIS A 22 3.70 -7.33 40.09
C HIS A 22 4.07 -5.89 40.42
N SER A 23 5.21 -5.65 41.09
CA SER A 23 5.66 -4.29 41.41
C SER A 23 5.94 -3.49 40.14
N ILE A 24 6.72 -4.06 39.22
CA ILE A 24 7.08 -3.40 37.95
C ILE A 24 5.82 -3.08 37.13
N ILE A 25 4.89 -4.03 37.00
CA ILE A 25 3.66 -3.83 36.23
C ILE A 25 2.76 -2.77 36.88
N ARG A 26 2.63 -2.77 38.21
CA ARG A 26 1.82 -1.76 38.93
C ARG A 26 2.41 -0.36 38.78
N GLU A 27 3.71 -0.21 38.90
CA GLU A 27 4.37 1.10 38.73
C GLU A 27 4.28 1.59 37.28
N MET A 28 4.44 0.69 36.31
CA MET A 28 4.22 1.01 34.90
C MET A 28 2.80 1.51 34.63
N LEU A 29 1.78 0.81 35.16
CA LEU A 29 0.37 1.19 35.00
C LEU A 29 0.04 2.48 35.73
N LYS A 30 0.59 2.71 36.93
CA LYS A 30 0.38 3.94 37.70
C LYS A 30 0.95 5.17 36.99
N ASN A 31 2.10 5.02 36.33
CA ASN A 31 2.81 6.13 35.68
C ASN A 31 2.56 6.22 34.17
N ASN A 32 1.70 5.36 33.62
CA ASN A 32 1.42 5.24 32.17
C ASN A 32 2.69 5.15 31.31
N TRP A 33 3.68 4.38 31.77
CA TRP A 33 4.94 4.20 31.03
C TRP A 33 4.78 3.23 29.87
N THR A 34 5.57 3.45 28.81
CA THR A 34 5.70 2.43 27.76
C THR A 34 6.41 1.21 28.32
N LYS A 35 5.99 0.03 27.83
CA LYS A 35 6.58 -1.26 28.24
C LYS A 35 8.11 -1.30 28.07
N GLN A 36 8.63 -0.65 27.02
CA GLN A 36 10.07 -0.50 26.76
C GLN A 36 10.76 0.36 27.80
N TYR A 37 10.17 1.51 28.17
CA TYR A 37 10.74 2.40 29.18
C TYR A 37 10.76 1.74 30.56
N ALA A 38 9.68 1.06 30.94
CA ALA A 38 9.65 0.27 32.17
C ALA A 38 10.71 -0.84 32.13
N TRP A 39 10.83 -1.57 31.02
CA TRP A 39 11.84 -2.62 30.87
C TRP A 39 13.26 -2.09 31.02
N GLU A 40 13.62 -1.01 30.31
CA GLU A 40 14.95 -0.37 30.39
C GLU A 40 15.26 0.10 31.81
N LEU A 41 14.25 0.58 32.55
CA LEU A 41 14.43 1.10 33.91
C LEU A 41 14.80 0.01 34.93
N TYR A 42 14.12 -1.15 34.90
CA TYR A 42 14.29 -2.24 35.89
C TYR A 42 15.21 -3.39 35.43
N THR A 43 15.54 -3.46 34.14
CA THR A 43 16.43 -4.50 33.59
C THR A 43 17.75 -3.92 33.09
N GLY A 44 17.74 -2.66 32.64
CA GLY A 44 18.88 -2.03 31.99
C GLY A 44 19.09 -2.46 30.53
N GLU A 45 18.23 -3.31 29.98
CA GLU A 45 18.28 -3.72 28.57
C GLU A 45 17.36 -2.83 27.71
N PRO A 46 17.80 -2.41 26.51
CA PRO A 46 17.02 -1.51 25.65
C PRO A 46 15.84 -2.22 24.97
N GLU A 47 15.93 -3.54 24.75
CA GLU A 47 14.90 -4.30 24.02
C GLU A 47 14.10 -5.21 24.94
N GLU A 48 12.80 -4.96 25.02
CA GLU A 48 11.87 -5.86 25.69
C GLU A 48 11.36 -6.94 24.71
N ARG A 49 11.80 -8.20 24.87
CA ARG A 49 11.36 -9.35 24.07
C ARG A 49 9.95 -9.86 24.42
N GLY A 50 9.04 -8.95 24.77
CA GLY A 50 7.65 -9.24 25.16
C GLY A 50 7.49 -9.90 26.52
N GLN A 51 8.51 -9.82 27.39
CA GLN A 51 8.49 -10.44 28.72
C GLN A 51 7.45 -9.78 29.62
N LEU A 52 7.33 -8.46 29.59
CA LEU A 52 6.38 -7.71 30.44
C LEU A 52 4.94 -8.03 30.03
N MET A 53 4.68 -8.12 28.73
CA MET A 53 3.39 -8.56 28.20
C MET A 53 3.06 -10.01 28.60
N ARG A 54 4.06 -10.91 28.61
CA ARG A 54 3.87 -12.28 29.08
C ARG A 54 3.55 -12.32 30.57
N TRP A 55 4.20 -11.50 31.38
CA TRP A 55 3.90 -11.37 32.80
C TRP A 55 2.50 -10.79 33.03
N MET A 56 2.12 -9.71 32.36
CA MET A 56 0.77 -9.13 32.46
C MET A 56 -0.32 -10.14 32.16
N ARG A 57 -0.12 -10.98 31.13
CA ARG A 57 -1.05 -12.08 30.80
C ARG A 57 -1.08 -13.17 31.87
N LYS A 58 0.08 -13.59 32.37
CA LYS A 58 0.18 -14.63 33.41
C LYS A 58 -0.43 -14.17 34.75
N LEU A 59 -0.27 -12.89 35.08
CA LEU A 59 -0.69 -12.30 36.36
C LEU A 59 -2.10 -11.70 36.32
N GLY A 60 -2.85 -11.88 35.23
CA GLY A 60 -4.26 -11.49 35.17
C GLY A 60 -4.54 -9.99 34.99
N TYR A 61 -3.52 -9.17 34.65
CA TYR A 61 -3.72 -7.73 34.36
C TYR A 61 -4.44 -7.50 33.03
N VAL A 62 -4.55 -8.53 32.17
CA VAL A 62 -5.26 -8.45 30.89
C VAL A 62 -6.57 -9.22 31.01
N LYS A 63 -7.71 -8.51 31.01
CA LYS A 63 -9.06 -9.08 31.18
C LYS A 63 -9.51 -9.94 29.99
N GLU A 64 -9.09 -9.61 28.77
CA GLU A 64 -9.47 -10.32 27.55
C GLU A 64 -8.26 -10.66 26.68
N ILE A 65 -7.69 -11.85 26.85
CA ILE A 65 -6.67 -12.34 25.93
C ILE A 65 -7.37 -12.98 24.73
N LYS A 66 -7.67 -12.17 23.71
CA LYS A 66 -8.15 -12.66 22.42
C LYS A 66 -7.01 -13.37 21.70
N HIS A 67 -6.72 -14.61 22.10
CA HIS A 67 -5.85 -15.49 21.33
C HIS A 67 -6.55 -15.73 19.99
N LYS A 68 -6.05 -15.12 18.92
CA LYS A 68 -6.43 -15.48 17.56
C LYS A 68 -5.97 -16.92 17.35
N LYS A 69 -6.83 -17.90 17.66
CA LYS A 69 -6.57 -19.30 17.37
C LYS A 69 -6.33 -19.41 15.88
N PHE A 70 -5.08 -19.66 15.48
CA PHE A 70 -4.78 -19.96 14.10
C PHE A 70 -5.24 -21.41 13.90
N ASN A 71 -6.42 -21.61 13.31
CA ASN A 71 -6.86 -22.95 12.95
C ASN A 71 -5.90 -23.46 11.86
N PHE A 72 -4.94 -24.30 12.26
CA PHE A 72 -4.06 -25.11 11.39
C PHE A 72 -4.80 -26.32 10.79
N GLY A 73 -6.10 -26.19 10.54
CA GLY A 73 -6.77 -27.15 9.66
C GLY A 73 -6.26 -26.94 8.23
N PRO A 74 -6.25 -27.97 7.37
CA PRO A 74 -6.08 -27.75 5.94
C PRO A 74 -7.20 -26.81 5.54
N LYS A 75 -6.85 -25.55 5.24
CA LYS A 75 -7.78 -24.61 4.63
C LYS A 75 -7.95 -25.11 3.20
N ILE A 76 -8.72 -26.18 3.01
CA ILE A 76 -9.41 -26.43 1.77
C ILE A 76 -10.24 -25.17 1.59
N LYS A 77 -9.75 -24.25 0.76
CA LYS A 77 -10.53 -23.11 0.32
C LYS A 77 -11.64 -23.71 -0.55
N ILE A 78 -12.68 -24.24 0.09
CA ILE A 78 -13.98 -24.35 -0.57
C ILE A 78 -14.28 -22.89 -0.89
N MET A 79 -14.15 -22.52 -2.17
CA MET A 79 -14.57 -21.22 -2.64
C MET A 79 -15.98 -21.04 -2.09
N ARG A 80 -16.17 -20.07 -1.20
CA ARG A 80 -17.50 -19.71 -0.75
C ARG A 80 -18.24 -19.34 -2.02
N LYS A 81 -19.32 -20.06 -2.33
CA LYS A 81 -20.27 -19.61 -3.36
C LYS A 81 -20.66 -18.21 -2.90
N LYS A 82 -20.22 -17.20 -3.66
CA LYS A 82 -20.48 -15.80 -3.37
C LYS A 82 -22.00 -15.72 -3.27
N GLU A 83 -22.53 -15.45 -2.08
CA GLU A 83 -23.87 -14.88 -1.99
C GLU A 83 -23.87 -13.65 -2.92
N PRO A 84 -24.96 -13.35 -3.64
CA PRO A 84 -25.00 -12.25 -4.58
C PRO A 84 -24.81 -10.93 -3.81
N ILE A 85 -23.56 -10.61 -3.53
CA ILE A 85 -23.09 -9.30 -3.13
C ILE A 85 -23.30 -8.47 -4.38
N GLU A 86 -24.25 -7.55 -4.28
CA GLU A 86 -24.60 -6.56 -5.29
C GLU A 86 -23.37 -6.17 -6.13
N SER A 87 -23.56 -6.24 -7.45
CA SER A 87 -22.56 -6.21 -8.52
C SER A 87 -21.76 -4.90 -8.64
N GLY A 88 -21.63 -4.09 -7.58
CA GLY A 88 -20.96 -2.79 -7.66
C GLY A 88 -19.43 -2.82 -7.74
N GLY A 89 -18.78 -3.94 -7.40
CA GLY A 89 -17.31 -4.00 -7.28
C GLY A 89 -16.56 -4.48 -8.53
N GLU A 90 -17.09 -5.48 -9.24
CA GLU A 90 -16.45 -6.07 -10.44
C GLU A 90 -16.75 -5.20 -11.68
N GLU A 91 -17.97 -4.70 -11.80
CA GLU A 91 -18.34 -3.69 -12.81
C GLU A 91 -17.46 -2.44 -12.69
N SER A 92 -17.09 -2.03 -11.48
CA SER A 92 -16.23 -0.86 -11.27
C SER A 92 -14.84 -1.03 -11.85
N PHE A 93 -14.20 -2.20 -11.66
CA PHE A 93 -12.86 -2.45 -12.18
C PHE A 93 -12.84 -2.59 -13.71
N GLU A 94 -13.80 -3.33 -14.27
CA GLU A 94 -13.93 -3.48 -15.71
C GLU A 94 -14.23 -2.13 -16.39
N VAL A 95 -15.14 -1.33 -15.82
CA VAL A 95 -15.44 0.01 -16.33
C VAL A 95 -14.23 0.94 -16.26
N LEU A 96 -13.41 0.85 -15.21
CA LEU A 96 -12.17 1.62 -15.10
C LEU A 96 -11.15 1.21 -16.18
N GLN A 97 -11.01 -0.08 -16.44
CA GLN A 97 -10.11 -0.58 -17.48
C GLN A 97 -10.58 -0.15 -18.88
N LEU A 98 -11.89 -0.24 -19.14
CA LEU A 98 -12.50 0.20 -20.40
C LEU A 98 -12.33 1.71 -20.61
N LYS A 99 -12.57 2.53 -19.58
CA LYS A 99 -12.35 3.98 -19.63
C LYS A 99 -10.90 4.32 -19.98
N LYS A 100 -9.94 3.66 -19.35
CA LYS A 100 -8.52 3.84 -19.67
C LYS A 100 -8.24 3.53 -21.14
N ARG A 101 -8.78 2.42 -21.64
CA ARG A 101 -8.60 2.03 -23.04
C ARG A 101 -9.19 3.05 -24.01
N ILE A 102 -10.37 3.59 -23.70
CA ILE A 102 -11.01 4.66 -24.50
C ILE A 102 -10.11 5.89 -24.55
N THR A 103 -9.58 6.35 -23.40
CA THR A 103 -8.71 7.53 -23.37
C THR A 103 -7.43 7.36 -24.17
N GLU A 104 -6.82 6.16 -24.15
CA GLU A 104 -5.64 5.85 -24.96
C GLU A 104 -5.96 5.89 -26.45
N LEU A 105 -7.11 5.33 -26.86
CA LEU A 105 -7.54 5.32 -28.26
C LEU A 105 -7.88 6.72 -28.77
N GLU A 106 -8.58 7.52 -27.97
CA GLU A 106 -8.88 8.92 -28.30
C GLU A 106 -7.60 9.75 -28.49
N GLN A 107 -6.58 9.51 -27.66
CA GLN A 107 -5.28 10.18 -27.80
C GLN A 107 -4.58 9.79 -29.11
N GLN A 108 -4.55 8.49 -29.44
CA GLN A 108 -3.97 8.01 -30.70
C GLN A 108 -4.68 8.58 -31.93
N LEU A 109 -6.00 8.73 -31.85
CA LEU A 109 -6.81 9.31 -32.93
C LEU A 109 -6.45 10.78 -33.14
N LYS A 110 -6.40 11.58 -32.07
CA LYS A 110 -5.98 12.99 -32.15
C LYS A 110 -4.58 13.15 -32.72
N ASP A 111 -3.63 12.31 -32.29
CA ASP A 111 -2.26 12.35 -32.79
C ASP A 111 -2.20 12.01 -34.29
N ALA A 112 -3.01 11.06 -34.76
CA ALA A 112 -3.08 10.69 -36.17
C ALA A 112 -3.68 11.83 -37.02
N GLU A 113 -4.75 12.47 -36.54
CA GLU A 113 -5.36 13.63 -37.21
C GLU A 113 -4.39 14.82 -37.28
N MET A 114 -3.72 15.14 -36.18
CA MET A 114 -2.71 16.22 -36.16
C MET A 114 -1.57 15.92 -37.13
N LYS A 115 -1.09 14.67 -37.18
CA LYS A 115 -0.08 14.26 -38.18
C LYS A 115 -0.57 14.44 -39.60
N ALA A 116 -1.80 14.03 -39.90
CA ALA A 116 -2.38 14.18 -41.24
C ALA A 116 -2.48 15.66 -41.65
N ILE A 117 -2.94 16.53 -40.74
CA ILE A 117 -3.01 17.97 -40.97
C ILE A 117 -1.60 18.53 -41.19
N ALA A 118 -0.64 18.21 -40.32
CA ALA A 118 0.74 18.69 -40.42
C ALA A 118 1.43 18.25 -41.72
N TYR A 119 1.21 17.00 -42.16
CA TYR A 119 1.75 16.53 -43.43
C TYR A 119 1.07 17.24 -44.62
N SER A 120 -0.25 17.45 -44.58
CA SER A 120 -0.92 18.21 -45.64
C SER A 120 -0.40 19.64 -45.74
N THR A 121 -0.24 20.33 -44.61
CA THR A 121 0.24 21.72 -44.59
C THR A 121 1.70 21.82 -45.02
N MET A 122 2.55 20.86 -44.61
CA MET A 122 3.93 20.79 -45.07
C MET A 122 4.02 20.60 -46.58
N VAL A 123 3.16 19.75 -47.16
CA VAL A 123 3.07 19.60 -48.62
C VAL A 123 2.63 20.92 -49.27
N ASP A 124 1.60 21.59 -48.73
CA ASP A 124 1.14 22.87 -49.28
C ASP A 124 2.21 23.97 -49.25
N ILE A 125 3.03 24.03 -48.20
CA ILE A 125 4.17 24.95 -48.10
C ILE A 125 5.22 24.58 -49.15
N ALA A 126 5.56 23.29 -49.27
CA ALA A 126 6.57 22.84 -50.22
C ALA A 126 6.18 23.12 -51.69
N GLU A 127 4.91 22.91 -52.05
CA GLU A 127 4.41 23.23 -53.39
C GLU A 127 4.48 24.74 -53.68
N LYS A 128 4.20 25.59 -52.68
CA LYS A 128 4.23 27.06 -52.82
C LYS A 128 5.65 27.63 -52.90
N GLU A 129 6.56 27.18 -52.04
CA GLU A 129 7.90 27.75 -51.92
C GLU A 129 8.88 27.19 -52.95
N PHE A 130 8.79 25.89 -53.26
CA PHE A 130 9.73 25.21 -54.16
C PHE A 130 9.15 24.93 -55.55
N ASN A 131 7.87 25.23 -55.79
CA ASN A 131 7.18 25.02 -57.07
C ASN A 131 7.24 23.56 -57.60
N ILE A 132 7.32 22.60 -56.68
CA ILE A 132 7.35 21.16 -56.98
C ILE A 132 5.91 20.64 -56.87
N PRO A 133 5.31 20.04 -57.92
CA PRO A 133 3.97 19.47 -57.83
C PRO A 133 4.00 18.09 -57.15
N ILE A 134 3.49 18.00 -55.92
CA ILE A 134 3.52 16.79 -55.09
C ILE A 134 2.13 16.13 -55.04
N LYS A 135 1.05 16.92 -54.95
CA LYS A 135 -0.33 16.42 -54.93
C LYS A 135 -0.79 15.98 -56.32
N LYS A 136 -1.62 14.94 -56.35
CA LYS A 136 -2.22 14.42 -57.59
C LYS A 136 -3.16 15.46 -58.19
N LYS A 137 -2.94 15.79 -59.48
CA LYS A 137 -3.83 16.69 -60.24
C LYS A 137 -5.08 15.94 -60.70
N PHE A 138 -6.26 16.50 -60.46
CA PHE A 138 -7.55 15.87 -60.82
C PHE A 138 -7.84 15.83 -62.33
N ASN A 139 -7.16 16.66 -63.14
CA ASN A 139 -7.41 16.82 -64.57
C ASN A 139 -6.59 15.90 -65.50
N THR A 140 -5.98 14.82 -65.00
CA THR A 140 -5.22 13.91 -65.85
C THR A 140 -6.15 12.96 -66.61
N LYS A 141 -6.25 13.14 -67.92
CA LYS A 141 -6.94 12.19 -68.81
C LYS A 141 -6.35 10.79 -68.60
N PRO A 142 -7.16 9.75 -68.36
CA PRO A 142 -6.66 8.38 -68.26
C PRO A 142 -6.01 8.01 -69.61
N SER A 143 -4.78 7.49 -69.58
CA SER A 143 -4.17 6.94 -70.80
C SER A 143 -4.96 5.69 -71.18
N GLN A 144 -5.67 5.74 -72.30
CA GLN A 144 -6.27 4.53 -72.85
C GLN A 144 -5.14 3.59 -73.27
N LYS A 145 -5.20 2.34 -72.80
CA LYS A 145 -4.37 1.23 -73.27
C LYS A 145 -5.09 0.48 -74.36
#